data_AF-A0A3B0UH27-F1
#
_entry.id   AF-A0A3B0UH27-F1
#
_cell.length_a   1.000
_cell.length_b   1.000
_cell.length_c   1.000
_cell.angle_alpha   90.00
_cell.angle_beta   90.00
_cell.angle_gamma   90.00
#
_symmetry.space_group_name_H-M   'P 1'
#
loop_
_entity.id
_entity.type
_entity.pdbx_description
1 polymer ?
#
loop_
_entity_poly.entity_id
_entity_poly.type
_entity_poly.pdbx_seq_one_letter_code
_entity_poly.pdbx_strand_id
1 'polypeptide(L)'
;GFYPVSTGFTPENIRVFDLQEGGFLEYRPLHPYFTEGVAAQKLFMLMQTSTETLKTLQITTKERRMVLDSLLAFYQLHLPELGKIKSLEVLRMMMGKS
;
A
#
# COMPACT_ATOMS: atom_id res chain seq x y z
N GLY A 1 -18.72 7.77 -9.53
CA GLY A 1 -17.29 7.50 -9.80
C GLY A 1 -16.49 8.09 -8.66
N PHE A 2 -15.55 7.34 -8.10
CA PHE A 2 -14.66 7.82 -7.05
C PHE A 2 -13.46 8.48 -7.73
N TYR A 3 -13.35 9.80 -7.64
CA TYR A 3 -12.18 10.56 -8.06
C TYR A 3 -11.55 11.16 -6.81
N PRO A 4 -10.55 10.50 -6.20
CA PRO A 4 -9.82 11.11 -5.09
C PRO A 4 -9.12 12.37 -5.60
N VAL A 5 -9.43 13.51 -4.98
CA VAL A 5 -8.86 14.81 -5.32
C VAL A 5 -7.38 14.80 -4.91
N SER A 6 -6.50 14.57 -5.88
CA SER A 6 -5.05 14.62 -5.71
C SER A 6 -4.55 16.05 -5.92
N THR A 7 -4.93 16.98 -5.04
CA THR A 7 -4.37 18.34 -5.08
C THR A 7 -3.21 18.42 -4.09
N GLY A 8 -1.97 18.31 -4.57
CA GLY A 8 -0.74 18.64 -3.81
C GLY A 8 0.21 17.49 -3.48
N PHE A 9 -0.19 16.24 -3.65
CA PHE A 9 0.63 15.09 -3.27
C PHE A 9 1.61 14.70 -4.38
N THR A 10 2.91 14.74 -4.09
CA THR A 10 3.96 14.08 -4.88
C THR A 10 4.49 12.88 -4.10
N PRO A 11 5.05 11.85 -4.76
CA PRO A 11 5.67 10.72 -4.06
C PRO A 11 6.72 11.13 -3.03
N GLU A 12 7.41 12.26 -3.25
CA GLU A 12 8.43 12.80 -2.37
C GLU A 12 7.84 13.44 -1.10
N ASN A 13 6.65 14.02 -1.20
CA ASN A 13 5.96 14.68 -0.09
C ASN A 13 5.05 13.73 0.71
N ILE A 14 4.70 12.57 0.15
CA ILE A 14 3.89 11.58 0.85
C ILE A 14 4.70 10.94 1.96
N ARG A 15 4.16 11.07 3.18
CA ARG A 15 4.79 10.50 4.37
C ARG A 15 4.03 9.31 4.90
N VAL A 16 2.70 9.34 4.80
CA VAL A 16 1.83 8.37 5.48
C VAL A 16 0.68 7.94 4.58
N PHE A 17 0.33 6.65 4.65
CA PHE A 17 -0.96 6.11 4.22
C PHE A 17 -1.74 5.73 5.47
N ASP A 18 -2.88 6.38 5.66
CA ASP A 18 -3.82 6.08 6.71
C ASP A 18 -4.52 4.76 6.39
N LEU A 19 -4.22 3.71 7.15
CA LEU A 19 -4.77 2.39 6.92
C LEU A 19 -6.22 2.29 7.40
N GLN A 20 -6.67 3.21 8.26
CA GLN A 20 -8.02 3.24 8.80
C GLN A 20 -8.96 4.05 7.91
N GLU A 21 -8.53 5.23 7.44
CA GLU A 21 -9.33 6.11 6.61
C GLU A 21 -9.11 5.88 5.09
N GLY A 22 -8.08 5.10 4.71
CA GLY A 22 -7.80 4.72 3.33
C GLY A 22 -7.25 5.86 2.45
N GLY A 23 -6.59 6.84 3.06
CA GLY A 23 -6.09 8.05 2.39
C GLY A 23 -4.60 8.31 2.61
N PHE A 24 -4.00 9.14 1.76
CA PHE A 24 -2.63 9.61 1.95
C PHE A 24 -2.60 10.91 2.75
N LEU A 25 -1.64 11.02 3.67
CA LEU A 25 -1.45 12.15 4.57
C LEU A 25 0.01 12.62 4.58
N GLU A 26 0.21 13.92 4.83
CA GLU A 26 1.54 14.52 5.05
C GLU A 26 2.04 14.34 6.49
N TYR A 27 1.17 13.87 7.41
CA TYR A 27 1.44 13.71 8.82
C TYR A 27 0.91 12.37 9.35
N ARG A 28 1.42 11.94 10.51
CA ARG A 28 0.94 10.72 11.19
C ARG A 28 -0.43 11.00 11.84
N PRO A 29 -1.45 10.15 11.62
CA PRO A 29 -2.69 10.23 12.37
C PRO A 29 -2.47 9.87 13.84
N LEU A 30 -3.46 10.18 14.69
CA LEU A 30 -3.37 9.94 16.15
C LEU A 30 -3.51 8.45 16.52
N HIS A 31 -4.07 7.64 15.64
CA HIS A 31 -4.23 6.20 15.84
C HIS A 31 -3.04 5.41 15.26
N PRO A 32 -2.82 4.15 15.66
CA PRO A 32 -1.67 3.37 15.22
C PRO A 32 -1.81 2.79 13.79
N TYR A 33 -3.00 2.90 13.17
CA TYR A 33 -3.29 2.28 11.88
C TYR A 33 -2.79 3.13 10.71
N PHE A 34 -1.48 3.12 10.48
CA PHE A 34 -0.88 3.78 9.34
C PHE A 34 0.39 3.08 8.85
N THR A 35 0.70 3.29 7.57
CA THR A 35 1.98 2.93 6.94
C THR A 35 2.73 4.21 6.61
N GLU A 36 4.05 4.24 6.70
CA GLU A 36 4.84 5.44 6.42
C GLU A 36 6.15 5.18 5.65
N GLY A 37 6.81 6.26 5.25
CA GLY A 37 8.12 6.23 4.60
C GLY A 37 8.08 5.49 3.26
N VAL A 38 9.09 4.65 3.00
CA VAL A 38 9.24 3.94 1.72
C VAL A 38 8.00 3.12 1.37
N ALA A 39 7.36 2.49 2.35
CA ALA A 39 6.17 1.69 2.12
C ALA A 39 4.99 2.55 1.63
N ALA A 40 4.76 3.71 2.23
CA ALA A 40 3.72 4.66 1.80
C ALA A 40 4.01 5.21 0.41
N GLN A 41 5.27 5.58 0.12
CA GLN A 41 5.67 6.10 -1.18
C GLN A 41 5.47 5.06 -2.29
N LYS A 42 5.90 3.82 -2.07
CA LYS A 42 5.74 2.73 -3.05
C LYS A 42 4.28 2.32 -3.22
N LEU A 43 3.49 2.36 -2.15
CA LEU A 43 2.05 2.13 -2.23
C LEU A 43 1.35 3.24 -3.04
N PHE A 44 1.75 4.50 -2.87
CA PHE A 44 1.26 5.60 -3.70
C PHE A 44 1.60 5.40 -5.17
N MET A 45 2.87 5.13 -5.48
CA MET A 45 3.30 4.86 -6.86
C MET A 45 2.49 3.69 -7.46
N LEU A 46 2.31 2.60 -6.71
CA LEU A 46 1.52 1.45 -7.15
C LEU A 46 0.07 1.85 -7.48
N MET A 47 -0.59 2.64 -6.63
CA MET A 47 -1.97 3.10 -6.86
C MET A 47 -2.11 4.05 -8.06
N GLN A 48 -1.05 4.77 -8.44
CA GLN A 48 -1.01 5.63 -9.62
C GLN A 48 -0.60 4.88 -10.90
N THR A 49 -0.11 3.64 -10.77
CA THR A 49 0.41 2.86 -11.89
C THR A 49 -0.72 2.07 -12.54
N SER A 50 -0.85 2.14 -13.87
CA SER A 50 -1.80 1.31 -14.60
C SER A 50 -1.23 -0.11 -14.78
N THR A 51 -2.10 -1.07 -15.09
CA THR A 51 -1.66 -2.45 -15.39
C THR A 51 -0.65 -2.50 -16.55
N GLU A 52 -0.79 -1.59 -17.52
CA GLU A 52 0.10 -1.45 -18.67
C GLU A 52 1.48 -0.94 -18.29
N THR A 53 1.54 0.03 -17.36
CA THR A 53 2.79 0.64 -16.90
C THR A 53 3.38 -0.05 -15.67
N LEU A 54 2.75 -1.11 -15.14
CA LEU A 54 3.21 -1.80 -13.93
C LEU A 54 4.67 -2.30 -14.01
N LYS A 55 5.13 -2.68 -15.21
CA LYS A 55 6.52 -3.12 -15.43
C LYS A 55 7.55 -1.99 -15.27
N THR A 56 7.15 -0.73 -15.33
CA THR A 56 8.04 0.43 -15.14
C THR A 56 8.20 0.80 -13.67
N LEU A 57 7.35 0.27 -12.79
CA LEU A 57 7.43 0.50 -11.35
C LEU A 57 8.70 -0.15 -10.79
N GLN A 58 9.68 0.70 -10.45
CA GLN A 58 10.91 0.27 -9.79
C GLN A 58 10.64 -0.05 -8.32
N ILE A 59 10.47 -1.33 -8.02
CA ILE A 59 10.20 -1.85 -6.68
C ILE A 59 11.05 -3.09 -6.40
N THR A 60 11.84 -3.04 -5.34
CA THR A 60 12.66 -4.18 -4.88
C THR A 60 11.78 -5.23 -4.21
N THR A 61 12.29 -6.46 -4.08
CA THR A 61 11.59 -7.53 -3.33
C THR A 61 11.26 -7.12 -1.89
N LYS A 62 12.14 -6.35 -1.22
CA LYS A 62 11.91 -5.87 0.14
C LYS A 62 10.75 -4.86 0.19
N GLU A 63 10.77 -3.87 -0.70
CA GLU A 63 9.72 -2.85 -0.78
C GLU A 63 8.37 -3.45 -1.17
N ARG A 64 8.37 -4.43 -2.09
CA ARG A 64 7.16 -5.16 -2.48
C ARG A 64 6.51 -5.86 -1.30
N ARG A 65 7.31 -6.45 -0.39
CA ARG A 65 6.79 -7.04 0.84
C ARG A 65 6.17 -5.99 1.75
N MET A 66 6.81 -4.84 1.93
CA MET A 66 6.27 -3.75 2.75
C MET A 66 4.93 -3.23 2.22
N VAL A 67 4.81 -3.06 0.90
CA VAL A 67 3.54 -2.64 0.25
C VAL A 67 2.47 -3.71 0.45
N LEU A 68 2.82 -4.99 0.27
CA LEU A 68 1.89 -6.09 0.49
C LEU A 68 1.41 -6.16 1.94
N ASP A 69 2.31 -6.02 2.91
CA ASP A 69 1.97 -6.01 4.34
C ASP A 69 1.00 -4.87 4.67
N SER A 70 1.18 -3.70 4.03
CA SER A 70 0.28 -2.55 4.17
C SER A 70 -1.11 -2.84 3.59
N LEU A 71 -1.18 -3.44 2.40
CA LEU A 71 -2.46 -3.81 1.78
C LEU A 71 -3.21 -4.87 2.60
N LEU A 72 -2.48 -5.85 3.13
CA LEU A 72 -3.07 -6.88 4.00
C LEU A 72 -3.62 -6.27 5.28
N ALA A 73 -2.87 -5.37 5.92
CA ALA A 73 -3.34 -4.66 7.11
C ALA A 73 -4.60 -3.82 6.80
N PHE A 74 -4.61 -3.11 5.67
CA PHE A 74 -5.77 -2.33 5.22
C PHE A 74 -7.02 -3.21 5.02
N TYR A 75 -6.90 -4.31 4.27
CA TYR A 75 -8.03 -5.22 4.02
C TYR A 75 -8.48 -5.96 5.28
N GLN A 76 -7.57 -6.31 6.19
CA GLN A 76 -7.92 -6.91 7.47
C GLN A 76 -8.77 -5.98 8.33
N LEU A 77 -8.49 -4.68 8.28
CA LEU A 77 -9.22 -3.65 9.01
C LEU A 77 -10.60 -3.37 8.40
N HIS A 78 -10.70 -3.36 7.07
CA HIS A 78 -11.90 -2.98 6.34
C HIS A 78 -12.85 -4.15 6.01
N LEU A 79 -12.36 -5.38 6.00
CA LEU A 79 -13.14 -6.57 5.66
C LEU A 79 -12.96 -7.67 6.73
N PRO A 80 -13.44 -7.44 7.97
CA PRO A 80 -13.24 -8.38 9.08
C PRO A 80 -13.89 -9.75 8.83
N GLU A 81 -14.97 -9.82 8.05
CA GLU A 81 -15.63 -11.08 7.68
C GLU A 81 -14.77 -12.00 6.79
N LEU A 82 -13.73 -11.48 6.12
CA LEU A 82 -12.77 -12.30 5.37
C LEU A 82 -11.82 -13.09 6.29
N GLY A 83 -11.89 -12.86 7.62
CA GLY A 83 -11.01 -13.49 8.60
C GLY A 83 -9.55 -13.08 8.36
N LYS A 84 -8.59 -13.84 8.92
CA LYS A 84 -7.18 -13.64 8.58
C LYS A 84 -6.93 -14.02 7.13
N ILE A 85 -6.74 -13.02 6.27
CA ILE A 85 -6.25 -13.24 4.90
C ILE A 85 -4.91 -13.98 5.03
N LYS A 86 -4.83 -15.20 4.48
CA LYS A 86 -3.61 -16.02 4.50
C LYS A 86 -2.57 -15.44 3.54
N SER A 87 -1.98 -14.32 3.95
CA SER A 87 -0.86 -13.64 3.31
C SER A 87 0.29 -14.59 2.94
N LEU A 88 0.48 -15.68 3.70
CA LEU A 88 1.45 -16.74 3.42
C LEU A 88 1.31 -17.39 2.04
N GLU A 89 0.11 -17.47 1.48
CA GLU A 89 -0.12 -18.08 0.16
C GLU A 89 0.15 -17.07 -0.97
N VAL A 90 -0.29 -15.82 -0.77
CA VAL A 90 0.03 -14.68 -1.65
C VAL A 90 1.53 -14.39 -1.69
N LEU A 91 2.19 -14.37 -0.53
CA LEU A 91 3.64 -14.22 -0.39
C LEU A 91 4.40 -15.34 -1.11
N ARG A 92 3.93 -16.59 -1.04
CA ARG A 92 4.53 -17.73 -1.76
C ARG A 92 4.44 -17.58 -3.28
N MET A 93 3.33 -17.09 -3.82
CA MET A 93 3.21 -16.80 -5.26
C MET A 93 4.19 -15.71 -5.72
N MET A 94 4.43 -14.68 -4.90
CA MET A 94 5.35 -13.60 -5.25
C MET A 94 6.83 -13.96 -5.12
N MET A 95 7.18 -14.99 -4.34
CA MET A 95 8.59 -15.36 -4.12
C MET A 95 9.20 -16.21 -5.24
N GLY A 96 8.40 -16.83 -6.11
CA GLY A 96 8.92 -17.78 -7.10
C GLY A 96 9.53 -19.02 -6.44
N LYS A 97 9.39 -20.19 -7.05
CA LYS A 97 10.19 -21.35 -6.62
C LYS A 97 11.66 -21.08 -6.95
N SER A 98 12.54 -21.48 -6.03
CA SER A 98 14.00 -21.49 -6.18
C SER A 98 14.45 -22.09 -7.51
#